data_AF-A0A0W0RF59-F1
#
_entry.id   AF-A0A0W0RF59-F1
#
_cell.length_a   1.000
_cell.length_b   1.000
_cell.length_c   1.000
_cell.angle_alpha   90.00
_cell.angle_beta   90.00
_cell.angle_gamma   90.00
#
_symmetry.space_group_name_H-M   'P 1'
#
loop_
_entity.id
_entity.type
_entity.pdbx_description
1 polymer ?
#
loop_
_entity_poly.entity_id
_entity_poly.type
_entity_poly.pdbx_seq_one_letter_code
_entity_poly.pdbx_strand_id
1 'polypeptide(L)'
;MRRRLSLFQPLIKNTSPYLFHNNYLQSLEKTWLSKIPAETSQKNKKSVKVFFNQKYFPDSLGTDPDTSYSLSRLLTRTAAISVDGDKAGYFQNGEPFKEKDYFAKLQPGDPKGLSPQERLIASKKIITSNSSVMAVGGYPHTIPRQNLKKPFQIGLLSQVGAQFENSYLHYRAFIMDPYQDIIEHPHLKHLYEDTPTDFRSAAAVLAKYDSNGDLFRPRDGLLYIARNTSGHFYRTFFNKNAIIFNRKAFFNSLVEDIHLALIAVDQMAEKEKKPAFLKATGVGMGFFAKINCAYDIHGYLLPIYLHAYKHVLETYSFPHIKVIEFPIFGDEEENTYDLVFNGQNKINHIEVSHFARDVLSFTDKEREEYYVCAINPSDSNAFPGNEQGYGSVESALGNNTTIRTDQVYLTNTALLNPENQIGINLSEENSLTISRAP
;
A
#
# COMPACT_ATOMS: atom_id res chain seq x y z
N MET A 1 4.51 -3.80 -33.87
CA MET A 1 3.08 -4.14 -34.02
C MET A 1 2.75 -5.25 -33.01
N ARG A 2 2.44 -4.89 -31.75
CA ARG A 2 2.27 -5.83 -30.63
C ARG A 2 0.78 -6.11 -30.44
N ARG A 3 0.39 -7.39 -30.53
CA ARG A 3 -0.98 -7.86 -30.28
C ARG A 3 -1.37 -7.56 -28.84
N ARG A 4 -2.42 -6.75 -28.66
CA ARG A 4 -3.18 -6.67 -27.41
C ARG A 4 -3.81 -8.03 -27.17
N LEU A 5 -3.29 -8.78 -26.19
CA LEU A 5 -4.00 -9.94 -25.66
C LEU A 5 -5.12 -9.41 -24.76
N SER A 6 -6.33 -9.77 -25.14
CA SER A 6 -7.53 -9.65 -24.33
C SER A 6 -7.30 -10.24 -22.95
N LEU A 7 -7.56 -9.42 -21.92
CA LEU A 7 -7.76 -9.85 -20.54
C LEU A 7 -8.64 -11.10 -20.52
N PHE A 8 -8.13 -12.21 -19.98
CA PHE A 8 -8.98 -13.27 -19.48
C PHE A 8 -9.78 -12.69 -18.31
N GLN A 9 -10.99 -12.19 -18.58
CA GLN A 9 -11.99 -12.03 -17.53
C GLN A 9 -12.29 -13.43 -16.99
N PRO A 10 -12.13 -13.71 -15.69
CA PRO A 10 -12.73 -14.90 -15.13
C PRO A 10 -14.24 -14.78 -15.36
N LEU A 11 -14.81 -15.81 -16.01
CA LEU A 11 -16.25 -15.98 -16.22
C LEU A 11 -16.94 -16.17 -14.87
N ILE A 12 -17.15 -15.09 -14.11
CA ILE A 12 -18.03 -15.09 -12.94
C ILE A 12 -19.42 -14.73 -13.47
N LYS A 13 -20.20 -15.76 -13.82
CA LYS A 13 -21.61 -15.60 -14.20
C LYS A 13 -22.36 -14.93 -13.05
N ASN A 14 -23.23 -13.96 -13.38
CA ASN A 14 -24.16 -13.27 -12.49
C ASN A 14 -24.74 -14.18 -11.39
N THR A 15 -24.12 -14.20 -10.22
CA THR A 15 -24.62 -14.84 -9.00
C THR A 15 -25.20 -13.74 -8.10
N SER A 16 -26.29 -14.03 -7.40
CA SER A 16 -26.89 -13.04 -6.49
C SER A 16 -25.91 -12.62 -5.37
N PRO A 17 -26.10 -11.43 -4.76
CA PRO A 17 -25.34 -10.91 -3.63
C PRO A 17 -24.97 -11.92 -2.53
N TYR A 18 -25.95 -12.71 -2.12
CA TYR A 18 -25.80 -13.71 -1.06
C TYR A 18 -25.02 -14.95 -1.53
N LEU A 19 -25.12 -15.27 -2.82
CA LEU A 19 -24.36 -16.35 -3.45
C LEU A 19 -22.90 -15.96 -3.62
N PHE A 20 -22.55 -14.70 -3.89
CA PHE A 20 -21.14 -14.31 -4.03
C PHE A 20 -20.38 -14.36 -2.70
N HIS A 21 -20.94 -13.87 -1.59
CA HIS A 21 -20.27 -13.96 -0.29
C HIS A 21 -19.97 -15.43 0.07
N ASN A 22 -20.98 -16.29 -0.07
CA ASN A 22 -20.80 -17.73 0.12
C ASN A 22 -19.86 -18.35 -0.91
N ASN A 23 -19.88 -17.92 -2.18
CA ASN A 23 -18.97 -18.43 -3.21
C ASN A 23 -17.53 -17.93 -3.01
N TYR A 24 -17.32 -16.72 -2.50
CA TYR A 24 -16.00 -16.15 -2.18
C TYR A 24 -15.41 -16.91 -0.99
N LEU A 25 -16.17 -17.06 0.10
CA LEU A 25 -15.76 -17.88 1.25
C LEU A 25 -15.54 -19.35 0.84
N GLN A 26 -16.47 -19.95 0.09
CA GLN A 26 -16.30 -21.30 -0.43
C GLN A 26 -15.13 -21.40 -1.41
N SER A 27 -14.82 -20.36 -2.18
CA SER A 27 -13.64 -20.35 -3.07
C SER A 27 -12.36 -20.36 -2.25
N LEU A 28 -12.30 -19.55 -1.18
CA LEU A 28 -11.20 -19.56 -0.22
C LEU A 28 -11.09 -20.94 0.45
N GLU A 29 -12.19 -21.53 0.92
CA GLU A 29 -12.21 -22.88 1.51
C GLU A 29 -11.80 -23.98 0.52
N LYS A 30 -12.22 -23.87 -0.75
CA LYS A 30 -11.83 -24.79 -1.84
C LYS A 30 -10.39 -24.59 -2.31
N THR A 31 -9.74 -23.50 -1.92
CA THR A 31 -8.29 -23.36 -2.14
C THR A 31 -7.50 -24.24 -1.17
N TRP A 32 -6.18 -24.16 -1.27
CA TRP A 32 -5.25 -24.86 -0.38
C TRP A 32 -5.35 -24.41 1.09
N LEU A 33 -6.14 -23.38 1.41
CA LEU A 33 -6.46 -22.97 2.79
C LEU A 33 -7.11 -24.08 3.62
N SER A 34 -7.86 -25.00 2.99
CA SER A 34 -8.37 -26.23 3.63
C SER A 34 -7.28 -27.16 4.19
N LYS A 35 -6.02 -26.96 3.79
CA LYS A 35 -4.86 -27.73 4.28
C LYS A 35 -4.27 -27.17 5.58
N ILE A 36 -4.77 -26.03 6.07
CA ILE A 36 -4.27 -25.41 7.30
C ILE A 36 -5.07 -25.91 8.49
N PRO A 37 -4.42 -26.43 9.54
CA PRO A 37 -5.12 -26.86 10.75
C PRO A 37 -5.98 -25.74 11.33
N ALA A 38 -7.19 -26.08 11.78
CA ALA A 38 -8.14 -25.12 12.34
C ALA A 38 -7.55 -24.29 13.49
N GLU A 39 -6.74 -24.93 14.35
CA GLU A 39 -6.03 -24.26 15.45
C GLU A 39 -5.06 -23.20 14.95
N THR A 40 -4.30 -23.49 13.88
CA THR A 40 -3.39 -22.54 13.24
C THR A 40 -4.17 -21.38 12.63
N SER A 41 -5.25 -21.66 11.90
CA SER A 41 -6.11 -20.62 11.34
C SER A 41 -6.68 -19.70 12.43
N GLN A 42 -7.15 -20.26 13.54
CA GLN A 42 -7.67 -19.48 14.66
C GLN A 42 -6.58 -18.65 15.35
N LYS A 43 -5.36 -19.18 15.48
CA LYS A 43 -4.20 -18.43 16.00
C LYS A 43 -3.87 -17.24 15.09
N ASN A 44 -3.85 -17.44 13.77
CA ASN A 44 -3.59 -16.38 12.79
C ASN A 44 -4.65 -15.28 12.90
N LYS A 45 -5.94 -15.62 12.90
CA LYS A 45 -7.03 -14.64 13.04
C LYS A 45 -6.94 -13.84 14.34
N LYS A 46 -6.61 -14.49 15.47
CA LYS A 46 -6.43 -13.83 16.78
C LYS A 46 -5.20 -12.92 16.85
N SER A 47 -4.23 -13.09 15.96
CA SER A 47 -3.01 -12.27 15.95
C SER A 47 -3.20 -10.90 15.32
N VAL A 48 -4.36 -10.67 14.67
CA VAL A 48 -4.60 -9.48 13.87
C VAL A 48 -4.52 -8.19 14.68
N LYS A 49 -3.89 -7.16 14.11
CA LYS A 49 -3.89 -5.79 14.63
C LYS A 49 -4.08 -4.80 13.49
N VAL A 50 -4.64 -3.64 13.81
CA VAL A 50 -4.81 -2.51 12.89
C VAL A 50 -4.10 -1.33 13.50
N PHE A 51 -2.92 -1.00 12.97
CA PHE A 51 -2.16 0.18 13.35
C PHE A 51 -2.64 1.36 12.53
N PHE A 52 -2.81 2.53 13.12
CA PHE A 52 -3.20 3.73 12.39
C PHE A 52 -2.55 4.97 12.99
N ASN A 53 -2.28 5.97 12.15
CA ASN A 53 -1.78 7.25 12.62
C ASN A 53 -2.93 8.09 13.16
N GLN A 54 -2.99 8.28 14.49
CA GLN A 54 -4.09 8.97 15.21
C GLN A 54 -4.41 10.35 14.65
N LYS A 55 -3.43 11.06 14.07
CA LYS A 55 -3.61 12.37 13.43
C LYS A 55 -4.70 12.38 12.35
N TYR A 56 -4.86 11.26 11.66
CA TYR A 56 -5.83 11.08 10.58
C TYR A 56 -7.16 10.52 11.06
N PHE A 57 -7.23 10.05 12.30
CA PHE A 57 -8.39 9.38 12.88
C PHE A 57 -8.68 9.90 14.30
N PRO A 58 -9.01 11.20 14.47
CA PRO A 58 -9.27 11.77 15.79
C PRO A 58 -10.44 11.10 16.51
N ASP A 59 -11.44 10.60 15.76
CA ASP A 59 -12.63 9.91 16.27
C ASP A 59 -12.56 8.37 16.06
N SER A 60 -11.33 7.83 15.96
CA SER A 60 -10.96 6.46 15.50
C SER A 60 -11.72 5.27 16.12
N LEU A 61 -12.36 5.44 17.27
CA LEU A 61 -13.01 4.35 18.02
C LEU A 61 -14.48 4.14 17.65
N GLY A 62 -15.00 4.88 16.66
CA GLY A 62 -16.32 4.61 16.11
C GLY A 62 -16.43 3.18 15.58
N THR A 63 -17.18 2.32 16.27
CA THR A 63 -17.47 0.95 15.82
C THR A 63 -18.49 0.92 14.68
N ASP A 64 -19.19 2.03 14.46
CA ASP A 64 -20.19 2.19 13.42
C ASP A 64 -19.54 2.28 12.02
N PRO A 65 -19.79 1.30 11.12
CA PRO A 65 -19.28 1.30 9.75
C PRO A 65 -19.96 2.34 8.84
N ASP A 66 -21.00 3.02 9.30
CA ASP A 66 -21.69 4.08 8.55
C ASP A 66 -21.17 5.50 8.91
N THR A 67 -20.38 5.63 9.97
CA THR A 67 -19.71 6.89 10.30
C THR A 67 -18.54 7.16 9.35
N SER A 68 -18.60 8.28 8.62
CA SER A 68 -17.52 8.73 7.73
C SER A 68 -16.16 8.75 8.43
N TYR A 69 -15.12 8.31 7.73
CA TYR A 69 -13.74 8.24 8.26
C TYR A 69 -13.51 7.32 9.47
N SER A 70 -14.53 6.61 10.00
CA SER A 70 -14.34 5.67 11.09
C SER A 70 -13.46 4.49 10.65
N LEU A 71 -12.65 3.94 11.56
CA LEU A 71 -11.78 2.82 11.21
C LEU A 71 -12.60 1.60 10.78
N SER A 72 -13.75 1.36 11.43
CA SER A 72 -14.71 0.32 11.05
C SER A 72 -15.18 0.49 9.61
N ARG A 73 -15.54 1.72 9.20
CA ARG A 73 -15.93 2.03 7.82
C ARG A 73 -14.80 1.78 6.84
N LEU A 74 -13.58 2.27 7.13
CA LEU A 74 -12.43 2.12 6.23
C LEU A 74 -11.90 0.68 6.13
N LEU A 75 -12.34 -0.22 7.02
CA LEU A 75 -12.07 -1.67 6.96
C LEU A 75 -13.18 -2.46 6.26
N THR A 76 -14.42 -1.96 6.26
CA THR A 76 -15.61 -2.72 5.83
C THR A 76 -16.24 -2.24 4.53
N ARG A 77 -16.07 -0.97 4.14
CA ARG A 77 -16.71 -0.36 2.95
C ARG A 77 -15.82 -0.34 1.71
N THR A 78 -14.86 -1.25 1.61
CA THR A 78 -14.01 -1.45 0.43
C THR A 78 -14.68 -2.35 -0.62
N ALA A 79 -14.16 -2.42 -1.84
CA ALA A 79 -14.54 -3.48 -2.78
C ALA A 79 -13.92 -4.83 -2.36
N ALA A 80 -14.43 -5.93 -2.92
CA ALA A 80 -13.75 -7.22 -2.74
C ALA A 80 -12.49 -7.29 -3.60
N ILE A 81 -12.61 -6.83 -4.85
CA ILE A 81 -11.54 -6.78 -5.84
C ILE A 81 -11.62 -5.43 -6.56
N SER A 82 -10.50 -4.74 -6.69
CA SER A 82 -10.36 -3.58 -7.58
C SER A 82 -9.11 -3.72 -8.43
N VAL A 83 -9.23 -3.46 -9.74
CA VAL A 83 -8.16 -3.56 -10.74
C VAL A 83 -8.21 -2.41 -11.72
N ASP A 84 -7.10 -2.21 -12.46
CA ASP A 84 -7.01 -1.28 -13.60
C ASP A 84 -7.42 0.17 -13.25
N GLY A 85 -7.09 0.61 -12.02
CA GLY A 85 -7.41 1.95 -11.53
C GLY A 85 -8.91 2.13 -11.35
N ASP A 86 -9.55 1.19 -10.64
CA ASP A 86 -10.98 1.13 -10.36
C ASP A 86 -11.91 1.05 -11.58
N LYS A 87 -11.38 0.76 -12.78
CA LYS A 87 -12.19 0.58 -14.00
C LYS A 87 -12.90 -0.75 -14.06
N ALA A 88 -12.39 -1.74 -13.34
CA ALA A 88 -12.98 -3.07 -13.24
C ALA A 88 -12.75 -3.64 -11.85
N GLY A 89 -13.64 -4.54 -11.44
CA GLY A 89 -13.60 -5.11 -10.11
C GLY A 89 -14.97 -5.61 -9.70
N TYR A 90 -15.05 -6.06 -8.46
CA TYR A 90 -16.24 -6.64 -7.86
C TYR A 90 -16.49 -6.03 -6.49
N PHE A 91 -17.72 -5.60 -6.26
CA PHE A 91 -18.18 -5.27 -4.93
C PHE A 91 -18.20 -6.53 -4.04
N GLN A 92 -18.35 -6.35 -2.74
CA GLN A 92 -18.39 -7.47 -1.79
C GLN A 92 -19.61 -8.37 -1.96
N ASN A 93 -20.65 -7.87 -2.62
CA ASN A 93 -21.80 -8.66 -3.04
C ASN A 93 -21.57 -9.38 -4.39
N GLY A 94 -20.40 -9.26 -5.00
CA GLY A 94 -20.08 -9.90 -6.28
C GLY A 94 -20.64 -9.25 -7.52
N GLU A 95 -21.35 -8.14 -7.38
CA GLU A 95 -21.71 -7.36 -8.55
C GLU A 95 -20.44 -6.73 -9.15
N PRO A 96 -20.28 -6.77 -10.48
CA PRO A 96 -19.20 -6.07 -11.13
C PRO A 96 -19.43 -4.55 -11.04
N PHE A 97 -18.35 -3.77 -11.11
CA PHE A 97 -18.45 -2.32 -11.26
C PHE A 97 -19.19 -1.99 -12.56
N LYS A 98 -20.23 -1.13 -12.48
CA LYS A 98 -21.13 -0.83 -13.61
C LYS A 98 -20.75 0.47 -14.34
N GLU A 99 -20.05 1.37 -13.68
CA GLU A 99 -19.76 2.72 -14.19
C GLU A 99 -18.26 3.02 -14.15
N LYS A 100 -17.79 3.77 -15.15
CA LYS A 100 -16.47 4.41 -15.09
C LYS A 100 -16.47 5.48 -14.01
N ASP A 101 -15.33 5.63 -13.35
CA ASP A 101 -15.08 6.64 -12.32
C ASP A 101 -16.11 6.58 -11.17
N TYR A 102 -16.65 5.40 -10.90
CA TYR A 102 -17.67 5.18 -9.88
C TYR A 102 -17.24 5.75 -8.52
N PHE A 103 -16.05 5.36 -8.05
CA PHE A 103 -15.52 5.81 -6.75
C PHE A 103 -15.11 7.28 -6.73
N ALA A 104 -14.80 7.87 -7.89
CA ALA A 104 -14.43 9.29 -7.99
C ALA A 104 -15.57 10.25 -7.61
N LYS A 105 -16.82 9.77 -7.69
CA LYS A 105 -18.04 10.57 -7.47
C LYS A 105 -18.62 10.42 -6.06
N LEU A 106 -18.18 9.42 -5.30
CA LEU A 106 -18.71 9.13 -3.98
C LEU A 106 -18.38 10.26 -2.99
N GLN A 107 -19.33 10.58 -2.13
CA GLN A 107 -19.13 11.51 -1.03
C GLN A 107 -18.76 10.76 0.25
N PRO A 108 -18.07 11.39 1.22
CA PRO A 108 -17.81 10.77 2.51
C PRO A 108 -19.10 10.23 3.14
N GLY A 109 -19.06 9.01 3.67
CA GLY A 109 -20.23 8.34 4.24
C GLY A 109 -21.14 7.61 3.24
N ASP A 110 -20.86 7.64 1.94
CA ASP A 110 -21.70 6.93 0.95
C ASP A 110 -21.82 5.43 1.29
N PRO A 111 -23.04 4.86 1.37
CA PRO A 111 -23.21 3.47 1.77
C PRO A 111 -22.62 2.47 0.77
N LYS A 112 -22.35 2.89 -0.47
CA LYS A 112 -21.91 2.00 -1.54
C LYS A 112 -20.39 1.86 -1.67
N GLY A 113 -19.60 2.59 -0.90
CA GLY A 113 -18.15 2.48 -0.91
C GLY A 113 -17.43 3.66 -0.26
N LEU A 114 -16.10 3.65 -0.30
CA LEU A 114 -15.28 4.75 0.21
C LEU A 114 -15.16 5.89 -0.81
N SER A 115 -15.34 7.12 -0.33
CA SER A 115 -15.04 8.33 -1.12
C SER A 115 -13.54 8.50 -1.40
N PRO A 116 -13.14 9.37 -2.34
CA PRO A 116 -11.72 9.68 -2.57
C PRO A 116 -10.99 10.13 -1.30
N GLN A 117 -11.63 10.99 -0.50
CA GLN A 117 -11.10 11.45 0.79
C GLN A 117 -10.95 10.30 1.79
N GLU A 118 -11.97 9.46 1.91
CA GLU A 118 -11.92 8.30 2.81
C GLU A 118 -10.83 7.30 2.41
N ARG A 119 -10.59 7.13 1.11
CA ARG A 119 -9.50 6.28 0.59
C ARG A 119 -8.11 6.82 0.90
N LEU A 120 -7.92 8.14 0.84
CA LEU A 120 -6.66 8.78 1.26
C LEU A 120 -6.41 8.62 2.76
N ILE A 121 -7.46 8.62 3.59
CA ILE A 121 -7.31 8.33 5.03
C ILE A 121 -7.15 6.82 5.27
N ALA A 122 -7.80 6.00 4.46
CA ALA A 122 -7.68 4.55 4.52
C ALA A 122 -6.27 4.06 4.20
N SER A 123 -5.40 4.88 3.57
CA SER A 123 -3.98 4.55 3.40
C SER A 123 -3.13 4.82 4.63
N LYS A 124 -3.64 5.57 5.62
CA LYS A 124 -2.95 5.90 6.88
C LYS A 124 -3.13 4.86 7.99
N LYS A 125 -3.42 3.62 7.60
CA LYS A 125 -3.52 2.44 8.47
C LYS A 125 -2.75 1.26 7.87
N ILE A 126 -2.35 0.34 8.74
CA ILE A 126 -1.68 -0.91 8.39
C ILE A 126 -2.40 -2.05 9.11
N ILE A 127 -2.78 -3.08 8.36
CA ILE A 127 -3.36 -4.30 8.93
C ILE A 127 -2.25 -5.33 9.06
N THR A 128 -2.06 -5.89 10.25
CA THR A 128 -1.04 -6.92 10.47
C THR A 128 -1.63 -8.22 10.98
N SER A 129 -0.99 -9.33 10.67
CA SER A 129 -1.31 -10.66 11.22
C SER A 129 -0.12 -11.61 11.09
N ASN A 130 -0.05 -12.60 11.97
CA ASN A 130 0.64 -13.85 11.66
C ASN A 130 -0.18 -14.60 10.60
N SER A 131 0.49 -15.01 9.53
CA SER A 131 -0.12 -15.75 8.42
C SER A 131 0.75 -16.95 8.05
N SER A 132 0.11 -17.97 7.48
CA SER A 132 0.79 -19.18 7.05
C SER A 132 1.17 -19.10 5.58
N VAL A 133 2.45 -19.33 5.29
CA VAL A 133 3.01 -19.36 3.94
C VAL A 133 3.06 -20.79 3.43
N MET A 134 2.44 -21.04 2.28
CA MET A 134 2.35 -22.37 1.68
C MET A 134 3.08 -22.49 0.34
N ALA A 135 3.41 -21.37 -0.28
CA ALA A 135 4.11 -21.29 -1.55
C ALA A 135 4.92 -19.99 -1.62
N VAL A 136 5.82 -19.92 -2.58
CA VAL A 136 6.59 -18.71 -2.94
C VAL A 136 6.49 -18.51 -4.46
N GLY A 137 6.75 -17.31 -4.96
CA GLY A 137 6.68 -16.99 -6.39
C GLY A 137 5.26 -16.85 -6.91
N GLY A 138 5.10 -16.95 -8.23
CA GLY A 138 3.82 -16.74 -8.92
C GLY A 138 3.69 -15.36 -9.57
N TYR A 139 4.79 -14.61 -9.65
CA TYR A 139 4.86 -13.42 -10.49
C TYR A 139 4.96 -13.86 -11.96
N PRO A 140 4.16 -13.30 -12.88
CA PRO A 140 4.26 -13.63 -14.29
C PRO A 140 5.67 -13.34 -14.78
N HIS A 141 6.24 -14.30 -15.52
CA HIS A 141 7.48 -14.15 -16.27
C HIS A 141 8.79 -14.02 -15.47
N THR A 142 8.78 -13.85 -14.14
CA THR A 142 10.01 -13.72 -13.33
C THR A 142 10.24 -14.90 -12.40
N ILE A 143 9.32 -15.19 -11.47
CA ILE A 143 9.49 -16.24 -10.45
C ILE A 143 8.32 -17.23 -10.52
N PRO A 144 8.53 -18.47 -10.99
CA PRO A 144 7.46 -19.46 -11.05
C PRO A 144 6.99 -19.82 -9.64
N ARG A 145 5.68 -20.10 -9.50
CA ARG A 145 5.12 -20.48 -8.21
C ARG A 145 5.63 -21.86 -7.78
N GLN A 146 6.18 -21.95 -6.58
CA GLN A 146 6.65 -23.18 -5.98
C GLN A 146 5.93 -23.44 -4.65
N ASN A 147 5.26 -24.59 -4.54
CA ASN A 147 4.66 -25.01 -3.28
C ASN A 147 5.75 -25.44 -2.30
N LEU A 148 5.61 -25.04 -1.04
CA LEU A 148 6.50 -25.44 0.04
C LEU A 148 6.12 -26.83 0.55
N LYS A 149 7.12 -27.66 0.83
CA LYS A 149 6.92 -28.96 1.48
C LYS A 149 6.45 -28.80 2.93
N LYS A 150 6.96 -27.79 3.61
CA LYS A 150 6.64 -27.44 4.99
C LYS A 150 6.22 -25.97 5.04
N PRO A 151 4.95 -25.70 5.38
CA PRO A 151 4.50 -24.35 5.66
C PRO A 151 5.27 -23.69 6.78
N PHE A 152 5.32 -22.37 6.80
CA PHE A 152 5.87 -21.60 7.92
C PHE A 152 5.00 -20.39 8.24
N GLN A 153 5.19 -19.80 9.42
CA GLN A 153 4.49 -18.59 9.84
C GLN A 153 5.32 -17.35 9.50
N ILE A 154 4.65 -16.29 9.08
CA ILE A 154 5.25 -15.00 8.77
C ILE A 154 4.37 -13.89 9.36
N GLY A 155 4.96 -12.78 9.79
CA GLY A 155 4.23 -11.54 10.02
C GLY A 155 3.93 -10.83 8.71
N LEU A 156 2.67 -10.69 8.32
CA LEU A 156 2.28 -9.91 7.14
C LEU A 156 1.74 -8.56 7.56
N LEU A 157 2.16 -7.53 6.83
CA LEU A 157 1.67 -6.16 6.97
C LEU A 157 1.03 -5.72 5.66
N SER A 158 -0.28 -5.53 5.62
CA SER A 158 -0.94 -4.88 4.49
C SER A 158 -0.86 -3.39 4.66
N GLN A 159 0.03 -2.78 3.88
CA GLN A 159 0.24 -1.35 3.80
C GLN A 159 -0.24 -0.85 2.44
N VAL A 160 -1.01 0.22 2.45
CA VAL A 160 -1.55 0.81 1.22
C VAL A 160 -0.53 1.76 0.62
N GLY A 161 -0.29 1.61 -0.69
CA GLY A 161 0.61 2.49 -1.43
C GLY A 161 -0.07 3.74 -1.96
N ALA A 162 0.73 4.73 -2.37
CA ALA A 162 0.20 5.85 -3.12
C ALA A 162 -0.31 5.41 -4.50
N GLN A 163 -1.51 5.88 -4.84
CA GLN A 163 -2.27 5.50 -6.04
C GLN A 163 -2.37 6.68 -7.01
N PHE A 164 -1.44 6.76 -7.97
CA PHE A 164 -1.37 7.82 -9.00
C PHE A 164 -2.08 7.46 -10.31
N GLU A 165 -2.45 6.19 -10.47
CA GLU A 165 -3.25 5.67 -11.59
C GLU A 165 -4.66 6.24 -11.61
N ASN A 166 -5.17 6.57 -10.42
CA ASN A 166 -6.42 7.26 -10.21
C ASN A 166 -6.20 8.78 -10.15
N SER A 167 -6.75 9.52 -11.10
CA SER A 167 -6.64 10.99 -11.15
C SER A 167 -7.41 11.73 -10.05
N TYR A 168 -8.00 11.01 -9.09
CA TYR A 168 -8.80 11.57 -7.99
C TYR A 168 -8.29 11.20 -6.59
N LEU A 169 -7.20 10.42 -6.49
CA LEU A 169 -6.58 10.01 -5.22
C LEU A 169 -5.25 10.75 -5.00
N HIS A 170 -4.13 10.01 -4.87
CA HIS A 170 -2.81 10.55 -4.57
C HIS A 170 -2.30 11.46 -5.68
N TYR A 171 -2.80 11.29 -6.91
CA TYR A 171 -2.65 12.29 -7.98
C TYR A 171 -3.10 13.68 -7.51
N ARG A 172 -4.33 13.83 -7.01
CA ARG A 172 -4.83 15.15 -6.55
C ARG A 172 -4.22 15.61 -5.23
N ALA A 173 -3.64 14.70 -4.46
CA ALA A 173 -2.91 15.07 -3.26
C ALA A 173 -1.58 15.70 -3.65
N PHE A 174 -0.72 14.97 -4.37
CA PHE A 174 0.68 15.34 -4.53
C PHE A 174 1.03 15.93 -5.89
N ILE A 175 0.10 15.99 -6.85
CA ILE A 175 0.34 16.59 -8.17
C ILE A 175 -0.53 17.84 -8.34
N MET A 176 0.13 18.98 -8.50
CA MET A 176 -0.52 20.21 -8.93
C MET A 176 -0.74 20.16 -10.44
N ASP A 177 -2.01 20.16 -10.81
CA ASP A 177 -2.48 20.12 -12.20
C ASP A 177 -3.03 21.50 -12.58
N PRO A 178 -2.68 22.05 -13.76
CA PRO A 178 -3.20 23.34 -14.20
C PRO A 178 -4.72 23.37 -14.44
N TYR A 179 -5.37 22.21 -14.55
CA TYR A 179 -6.79 22.07 -14.89
C TYR A 179 -7.59 21.22 -13.89
N GLN A 180 -6.96 20.79 -12.81
CA GLN A 180 -7.62 20.02 -11.76
C GLN A 180 -7.16 20.49 -10.40
N ASP A 181 -8.13 20.89 -9.57
CA ASP A 181 -7.83 21.32 -8.21
C ASP A 181 -7.31 20.16 -7.38
N ILE A 182 -6.42 20.47 -6.43
CA ILE A 182 -6.00 19.52 -5.41
C ILE A 182 -7.21 19.01 -4.62
N ILE A 183 -7.07 17.84 -4.04
CA ILE A 183 -8.08 17.34 -3.10
C ILE A 183 -7.89 18.03 -1.76
N GLU A 184 -8.79 18.94 -1.42
CA GLU A 184 -8.76 19.57 -0.10
C GLU A 184 -9.11 18.53 0.96
N HIS A 185 -8.14 18.21 1.81
CA HIS A 185 -8.35 17.37 2.97
C HIS A 185 -7.70 18.02 4.20
N PRO A 186 -8.48 18.45 5.22
CA PRO A 186 -7.95 19.11 6.41
C PRO A 186 -6.82 18.33 7.08
N HIS A 187 -6.94 17.00 7.13
CA HIS A 187 -5.93 16.12 7.75
C HIS A 187 -4.63 15.95 6.95
N LEU A 188 -4.55 16.39 5.68
CA LEU A 188 -3.33 16.32 4.88
C LEU A 188 -2.55 17.64 4.86
N LYS A 189 -3.11 18.73 5.43
CA LYS A 189 -2.54 20.08 5.30
C LYS A 189 -1.11 20.19 5.79
N HIS A 190 -0.77 19.50 6.88
CA HIS A 190 0.59 19.52 7.46
C HIS A 190 1.65 18.94 6.51
N LEU A 191 1.28 18.05 5.58
CA LEU A 191 2.24 17.49 4.64
C LEU A 191 2.83 18.57 3.74
N TYR A 192 2.09 19.65 3.50
CA TYR A 192 2.45 20.73 2.60
C TYR A 192 3.16 21.89 3.30
N GLU A 193 3.60 21.73 4.54
CA GLU A 193 4.31 22.78 5.27
C GLU A 193 5.50 23.31 4.46
N ASP A 194 5.52 24.65 4.29
CA ASP A 194 6.45 25.41 3.44
C ASP A 194 6.45 25.07 1.94
N THR A 195 5.42 24.39 1.43
CA THR A 195 5.28 24.12 0.00
C THR A 195 3.98 24.66 -0.56
N PRO A 196 3.97 25.09 -1.84
CA PRO A 196 2.76 25.55 -2.48
C PRO A 196 1.74 24.41 -2.63
N THR A 197 0.46 24.74 -2.57
CA THR A 197 -0.67 23.80 -2.71
C THR A 197 -1.44 24.00 -4.02
N ASP A 198 -1.13 25.05 -4.79
CA ASP A 198 -1.75 25.32 -6.09
C ASP A 198 -0.72 25.38 -7.22
N PHE A 199 -1.18 25.13 -8.45
CA PHE A 199 -0.33 25.08 -9.63
C PHE A 199 0.42 26.38 -9.91
N ARG A 200 -0.21 27.54 -9.72
CA ARG A 200 0.38 28.84 -10.09
C ARG A 200 1.51 29.18 -9.15
N SER A 201 1.30 28.99 -7.85
CA SER A 201 2.34 29.17 -6.83
C SER A 201 3.47 28.16 -7.01
N ALA A 202 3.15 26.89 -7.26
CA ALA A 202 4.15 25.85 -7.54
C ALA A 202 4.99 26.16 -8.78
N ALA A 203 4.37 26.61 -9.87
CA ALA A 203 5.07 26.98 -11.09
C ALA A 203 6.00 28.19 -10.90
N ALA A 204 5.61 29.15 -10.06
CA ALA A 204 6.44 30.31 -9.72
C ALA A 204 7.68 29.90 -8.91
N VAL A 205 7.51 29.02 -7.92
CA VAL A 205 8.58 28.50 -7.06
C VAL A 205 9.55 27.61 -7.83
N LEU A 206 9.05 26.73 -8.69
CA LEU A 206 9.87 25.78 -9.46
C LEU A 206 10.75 26.47 -10.52
N ALA A 207 10.39 27.69 -10.91
CA ALA A 207 11.04 28.47 -11.96
C ALA A 207 11.13 27.70 -13.30
N LYS A 208 11.99 28.17 -14.21
CA LYS A 208 12.10 27.67 -15.60
C LYS A 208 12.84 26.32 -15.72
N TYR A 209 13.77 26.04 -14.80
CA TYR A 209 14.74 24.94 -14.95
C TYR A 209 14.51 23.78 -13.97
N ASP A 210 13.39 23.75 -13.25
CA ASP A 210 13.05 22.68 -12.30
C ASP A 210 14.14 22.47 -11.23
N SER A 211 14.79 23.54 -10.78
CA SER A 211 15.94 23.47 -9.85
C SER A 211 15.55 23.43 -8.37
N ASN A 212 14.27 23.25 -8.06
CA ASN A 212 13.76 23.19 -6.70
C ASN A 212 13.85 21.74 -6.17
N GLY A 213 14.36 21.56 -4.94
CA GLY A 213 14.51 20.22 -4.35
C GLY A 213 13.19 19.57 -3.90
N ASP A 214 12.16 20.39 -3.67
CA ASP A 214 10.86 20.02 -3.09
C ASP A 214 9.77 19.80 -4.14
N LEU A 215 9.96 20.31 -5.35
CA LEU A 215 8.99 20.23 -6.45
C LEU A 215 9.70 19.81 -7.74
N PHE A 216 9.04 19.03 -8.60
CA PHE A 216 9.57 18.74 -9.94
C PHE A 216 8.46 18.54 -10.97
N ARG A 217 8.78 18.63 -12.26
CA ARG A 217 7.88 18.27 -13.35
C ARG A 217 8.21 16.84 -13.83
N PRO A 218 7.31 15.86 -13.65
CA PRO A 218 7.51 14.52 -14.19
C PRO A 218 7.73 14.54 -15.71
N ARG A 219 8.61 13.68 -16.19
CA ARG A 219 8.91 13.52 -17.62
C ARG A 219 8.71 12.08 -18.07
N ASP A 220 8.39 11.93 -19.34
CA ASP A 220 8.42 10.68 -20.08
C ASP A 220 9.54 10.80 -21.13
N GLY A 221 10.71 10.25 -20.80
CA GLY A 221 11.97 10.55 -21.48
C GLY A 221 12.35 12.03 -21.32
N LEU A 222 12.56 12.73 -22.43
CA LEU A 222 12.94 14.15 -22.42
C LEU A 222 11.73 15.09 -22.28
N LEU A 223 10.52 14.60 -22.51
CA LEU A 223 9.30 15.39 -22.61
C LEU A 223 8.59 15.47 -21.25
N TYR A 224 8.08 16.65 -20.91
CA TYR A 224 7.18 16.79 -19.78
C TYR A 224 5.86 16.04 -20.02
N ILE A 225 5.31 15.52 -18.92
CA ILE A 225 3.92 15.07 -18.87
C ILE A 225 3.07 16.32 -18.62
N ALA A 226 2.11 16.58 -19.50
CA ALA A 226 1.21 17.73 -19.41
C ALA A 226 -0.24 17.29 -19.55
N ARG A 227 -1.15 18.19 -19.16
CA ARG A 227 -2.59 18.00 -19.33
C ARG A 227 -3.19 19.16 -20.10
N ASN A 228 -4.28 18.95 -20.83
CA ASN A 228 -5.01 20.02 -21.51
C ASN A 228 -6.35 20.34 -20.82
N THR A 229 -7.02 21.40 -21.26
CA THR A 229 -8.33 21.83 -20.75
C THR A 229 -9.44 20.77 -20.91
N SER A 230 -9.30 19.85 -21.87
CA SER A 230 -10.21 18.72 -22.05
C SER A 230 -9.89 17.53 -21.13
N GLY A 231 -8.96 17.70 -20.19
CA GLY A 231 -8.58 16.66 -19.21
C GLY A 231 -7.65 15.58 -19.75
N HIS A 232 -7.15 15.68 -20.99
CA HIS A 232 -6.29 14.67 -21.61
C HIS A 232 -4.81 14.93 -21.30
N PHE A 233 -4.08 13.86 -20.99
CA PHE A 233 -2.64 13.90 -20.82
C PHE A 233 -1.91 13.80 -22.17
N TYR A 234 -0.79 14.50 -22.31
CA TYR A 234 0.06 14.50 -23.49
C TYR A 234 1.52 14.83 -23.13
N ARG A 235 2.44 14.58 -24.08
CA ARG A 235 3.87 14.88 -23.92
C ARG A 235 4.22 16.22 -24.56
N THR A 236 5.08 17.01 -23.92
CA THR A 236 5.43 18.36 -24.42
C THR A 236 6.83 18.80 -23.99
N PHE A 237 7.49 19.64 -24.80
CA PHE A 237 8.70 20.36 -24.39
C PHE A 237 8.40 21.61 -23.55
N PHE A 238 7.15 22.08 -23.56
CA PHE A 238 6.73 23.30 -22.89
C PHE A 238 6.19 23.02 -21.49
N ASN A 239 6.61 23.84 -20.53
CA ASN A 239 6.27 23.68 -19.12
C ASN A 239 4.93 24.33 -18.71
N LYS A 240 4.29 25.13 -19.58
CA LYS A 240 3.07 25.89 -19.26
C LYS A 240 1.94 25.02 -18.70
N ASN A 241 1.77 23.82 -19.25
CA ASN A 241 0.72 22.88 -18.89
C ASN A 241 1.29 21.60 -18.27
N ALA A 242 2.59 21.57 -17.98
CA ALA A 242 3.26 20.42 -17.39
C ALA A 242 2.87 20.32 -15.93
N ILE A 243 2.38 19.14 -15.52
CA ILE A 243 1.99 18.88 -14.13
C ILE A 243 3.21 19.00 -13.21
N ILE A 244 2.99 19.37 -11.95
CA ILE A 244 4.06 19.57 -10.97
C ILE A 244 3.83 18.59 -9.82
N PHE A 245 4.85 17.81 -9.48
CA PHE A 245 4.83 16.89 -8.36
C PHE A 245 5.43 17.56 -7.12
N ASN A 246 4.71 17.50 -5.99
CA ASN A 246 5.18 17.95 -4.69
C ASN A 246 5.97 16.84 -4.00
N ARG A 247 7.29 16.84 -4.21
CA ARG A 247 8.21 15.85 -3.67
C ARG A 247 8.28 15.91 -2.15
N LYS A 248 8.35 17.11 -1.56
CA LYS A 248 8.45 17.27 -0.09
C LYS A 248 7.18 16.77 0.61
N ALA A 249 6.00 17.13 0.12
CA ALA A 249 4.74 16.63 0.71
C ALA A 249 4.59 15.11 0.59
N PHE A 250 4.98 14.53 -0.55
CA PHE A 250 4.97 13.09 -0.73
C PHE A 250 6.01 12.39 0.17
N PHE A 251 7.21 12.95 0.31
CA PHE A 251 8.24 12.45 1.22
C PHE A 251 7.74 12.45 2.68
N ASN A 252 7.15 13.54 3.14
CA ASN A 252 6.57 13.66 4.49
C ASN A 252 5.49 12.58 4.71
N SER A 253 4.63 12.35 3.72
CA SER A 253 3.62 11.29 3.78
C SER A 253 4.25 9.91 3.93
N LEU A 254 5.29 9.63 3.15
CA LEU A 254 6.01 8.35 3.20
C LEU A 254 6.72 8.14 4.54
N VAL A 255 7.33 9.18 5.11
CA VAL A 255 7.97 9.12 6.43
C VAL A 255 6.96 8.67 7.49
N GLU A 256 5.75 9.25 7.50
CA GLU A 256 4.69 8.82 8.42
C GLU A 256 4.27 7.36 8.20
N ASP A 257 4.07 6.95 6.94
CA ASP A 257 3.59 5.61 6.61
C ASP A 257 4.65 4.53 6.93
N ILE A 258 5.93 4.82 6.65
CA ILE A 258 7.06 3.93 6.93
C ILE A 258 7.31 3.85 8.44
N HIS A 259 7.26 4.97 9.15
CA HIS A 259 7.43 4.98 10.60
C HIS A 259 6.34 4.13 11.27
N LEU A 260 5.08 4.26 10.85
CA LEU A 260 3.98 3.41 11.31
C LEU A 260 4.24 1.92 11.02
N ALA A 261 4.73 1.58 9.83
CA ALA A 261 5.06 0.21 9.45
C ALA A 261 6.15 -0.39 10.33
N LEU A 262 7.23 0.35 10.58
CA LEU A 262 8.33 -0.14 11.42
C LEU A 262 7.93 -0.25 12.90
N ILE A 263 7.08 0.65 13.42
CA ILE A 263 6.49 0.47 14.76
C ILE A 263 5.69 -0.83 14.83
N ALA A 264 4.87 -1.11 13.81
CA ALA A 264 4.07 -2.34 13.78
C ALA A 264 4.94 -3.60 13.76
N VAL A 265 6.02 -3.62 12.95
CA VAL A 265 6.99 -4.72 12.91
C VAL A 265 7.70 -4.90 14.24
N ASP A 266 8.17 -3.80 14.86
CA ASP A 266 8.89 -3.85 16.13
C ASP A 266 8.02 -4.43 17.25
N GLN A 267 6.75 -4.01 17.35
CA GLN A 267 5.80 -4.56 18.33
C GLN A 267 5.46 -6.03 18.06
N MET A 268 5.34 -6.44 16.80
CA MET A 268 5.12 -7.85 16.46
C MET A 268 6.33 -8.71 16.87
N ALA A 269 7.55 -8.23 16.61
CA ALA A 269 8.80 -8.89 16.98
C ALA A 269 8.96 -9.00 18.51
N GLU A 270 8.67 -7.93 19.25
CA GLU A 270 8.64 -7.92 20.72
C GLU A 270 7.68 -9.00 21.25
N LYS A 271 6.46 -9.05 20.73
CA LYS A 271 5.43 -10.02 21.13
C LYS A 271 5.84 -11.47 20.86
N GLU A 272 6.47 -11.72 19.73
CA GLU A 272 6.97 -13.05 19.35
C GLU A 272 8.32 -13.39 20.01
N LYS A 273 8.92 -12.44 20.74
CA LYS A 273 10.19 -12.58 21.47
C LYS A 273 11.33 -13.05 20.58
N LYS A 274 11.34 -12.57 19.34
CA LYS A 274 12.37 -12.87 18.33
C LYS A 274 12.71 -11.59 17.56
N PRO A 275 13.98 -11.37 17.19
CA PRO A 275 14.35 -10.25 16.35
C PRO A 275 13.65 -10.32 14.99
N ALA A 276 13.21 -9.20 14.45
CA ALA A 276 12.54 -9.13 13.17
C ALA A 276 13.53 -9.10 11.99
N PHE A 277 13.19 -9.88 10.97
CA PHE A 277 13.69 -9.74 9.60
C PHE A 277 12.49 -9.28 8.75
N LEU A 278 12.53 -8.04 8.27
CA LEU A 278 11.49 -7.49 7.40
C LEU A 278 11.92 -7.52 5.93
N LYS A 279 11.07 -8.07 5.05
CA LYS A 279 11.11 -7.79 3.62
C LYS A 279 10.19 -6.61 3.29
N ALA A 280 10.80 -5.45 3.05
CA ALA A 280 10.13 -4.17 2.84
C ALA A 280 9.86 -3.92 1.35
N THR A 281 8.90 -4.67 0.79
CA THR A 281 8.51 -4.53 -0.63
C THR A 281 8.07 -3.11 -0.96
N GLY A 282 8.40 -2.62 -2.17
CA GLY A 282 7.98 -1.31 -2.65
C GLY A 282 6.45 -1.16 -2.75
N VAL A 283 5.86 -0.42 -1.82
CA VAL A 283 4.41 -0.16 -1.75
C VAL A 283 4.04 0.98 -2.70
N GLY A 284 3.07 0.77 -3.59
CA GLY A 284 2.66 1.78 -4.58
C GLY A 284 3.60 1.94 -5.78
N MET A 285 4.62 1.08 -5.90
CA MET A 285 5.66 1.19 -6.94
C MET A 285 5.34 0.40 -8.22
N GLY A 286 4.30 -0.43 -8.22
CA GLY A 286 3.87 -1.18 -9.40
C GLY A 286 2.93 -0.38 -10.31
N PHE A 287 1.77 -0.96 -10.63
CA PHE A 287 0.76 -0.29 -11.46
C PHE A 287 0.31 1.08 -10.90
N PHE A 288 0.36 1.25 -9.58
CA PHE A 288 -0.03 2.49 -8.90
C PHE A 288 0.91 3.68 -9.16
N ALA A 289 2.15 3.43 -9.61
CA ALA A 289 3.10 4.46 -9.99
C ALA A 289 2.88 5.01 -11.41
N LYS A 290 1.68 4.88 -11.98
CA LYS A 290 1.39 5.29 -13.35
C LYS A 290 0.38 6.41 -13.40
N ILE A 291 0.75 7.60 -13.83
CA ILE A 291 -0.21 8.70 -14.02
C ILE A 291 -1.20 8.32 -15.14
N ASN A 292 -2.50 8.38 -14.81
CA ASN A 292 -3.60 8.02 -15.72
C ASN A 292 -3.43 6.62 -16.34
N CYS A 293 -2.87 5.67 -15.59
CA CYS A 293 -2.57 4.31 -16.03
C CYS A 293 -1.60 4.22 -17.24
N ALA A 294 -0.95 5.32 -17.63
CA ALA A 294 -0.22 5.41 -18.90
C ALA A 294 1.24 5.83 -18.73
N TYR A 295 1.51 6.87 -17.94
CA TYR A 295 2.85 7.43 -17.79
C TYR A 295 3.49 6.90 -16.52
N ASP A 296 4.54 6.10 -16.68
CA ASP A 296 5.27 5.54 -15.54
C ASP A 296 6.11 6.60 -14.85
N ILE A 297 5.89 6.78 -13.55
CA ILE A 297 6.66 7.68 -12.70
C ILE A 297 7.43 6.93 -11.60
N HIS A 298 7.51 5.60 -11.67
CA HIS A 298 8.24 4.76 -10.71
C HIS A 298 9.64 5.30 -10.45
N GLY A 299 10.40 5.63 -11.50
CA GLY A 299 11.79 6.12 -11.38
C GLY A 299 11.93 7.43 -10.59
N TYR A 300 10.85 8.19 -10.42
CA TYR A 300 10.82 9.35 -9.52
C TYR A 300 10.40 8.98 -8.10
N LEU A 301 9.46 8.04 -7.94
CA LEU A 301 8.88 7.67 -6.65
C LEU A 301 9.82 6.78 -5.82
N LEU A 302 10.49 5.81 -6.45
CA LEU A 302 11.35 4.86 -5.74
C LEU A 302 12.49 5.56 -4.98
N PRO A 303 13.27 6.50 -5.56
CA PRO A 303 14.29 7.22 -4.80
C PRO A 303 13.71 7.96 -3.58
N ILE A 304 12.52 8.58 -3.71
CA ILE A 304 11.87 9.30 -2.60
C ILE A 304 11.49 8.31 -1.49
N TYR A 305 10.94 7.16 -1.84
CA TYR A 305 10.59 6.08 -0.92
C TYR A 305 11.79 5.54 -0.15
N LEU A 306 12.91 5.29 -0.83
CA LEU A 306 14.13 4.81 -0.18
C LEU A 306 14.77 5.86 0.71
N HIS A 307 14.78 7.13 0.29
CA HIS A 307 15.23 8.22 1.15
C HIS A 307 14.33 8.38 2.39
N ALA A 308 13.02 8.18 2.27
CA ALA A 308 12.11 8.22 3.41
C ALA A 308 12.38 7.05 4.38
N TYR A 309 12.63 5.85 3.87
CA TYR A 309 13.07 4.71 4.70
C TYR A 309 14.37 5.01 5.44
N LYS A 310 15.38 5.49 4.71
CA LYS A 310 16.68 5.85 5.28
C LYS A 310 16.52 6.90 6.38
N HIS A 311 15.75 7.96 6.12
CA HIS A 311 15.45 9.00 7.10
C HIS A 311 14.81 8.42 8.37
N VAL A 312 13.76 7.60 8.24
CA VAL A 312 13.10 6.98 9.40
C VAL A 312 14.08 6.11 10.20
N LEU A 313 14.94 5.34 9.54
CA LEU A 313 15.92 4.48 10.19
C LEU A 313 17.05 5.25 10.89
N GLU A 314 17.41 6.42 10.37
CA GLU A 314 18.41 7.32 10.97
C GLU A 314 17.83 8.12 12.14
N THR A 315 16.55 8.50 12.06
CA THR A 315 15.88 9.36 13.04
C THR A 315 15.30 8.60 14.23
N TYR A 316 14.76 7.40 14.01
CA TYR A 316 14.02 6.65 15.03
C TYR A 316 14.71 5.31 15.37
N SER A 317 14.36 4.75 16.54
CA SER A 317 14.92 3.49 17.04
C SER A 317 13.88 2.38 17.05
N PHE A 318 14.25 1.23 16.49
CA PHE A 318 13.44 0.01 16.44
C PHE A 318 14.24 -1.16 17.03
N PRO A 319 14.25 -1.33 18.37
CA PRO A 319 15.16 -2.24 19.07
C PRO A 319 15.08 -3.71 18.62
N HIS A 320 13.90 -4.15 18.20
CA HIS A 320 13.60 -5.53 17.85
C HIS A 320 13.80 -5.82 16.37
N ILE A 321 13.91 -4.82 15.51
CA ILE A 321 14.23 -5.00 14.09
C ILE A 321 15.75 -5.18 13.94
N LYS A 322 16.17 -6.23 13.21
CA LYS A 322 17.58 -6.52 12.93
C LYS A 322 17.94 -6.47 11.46
N VAL A 323 17.04 -6.90 10.60
CA VAL A 323 17.27 -6.90 9.15
C VAL A 323 16.09 -6.26 8.44
N ILE A 324 16.38 -5.36 7.52
CA ILE A 324 15.45 -4.90 6.49
C ILE A 324 16.05 -5.23 5.14
N GLU A 325 15.41 -6.16 4.44
CA GLU A 325 15.71 -6.48 3.06
C GLU A 325 14.70 -5.80 2.16
N PHE A 326 15.19 -5.24 1.05
CA PHE A 326 14.36 -4.78 -0.03
C PHE A 326 14.39 -5.77 -1.21
N PRO A 327 13.26 -6.44 -1.51
CA PRO A 327 13.16 -7.29 -2.69
C PRO A 327 13.31 -6.48 -3.98
N ILE A 328 14.14 -6.95 -4.91
CA ILE A 328 14.37 -6.36 -6.24
C ILE A 328 13.63 -7.16 -7.31
N PHE A 329 12.93 -6.46 -8.19
CA PHE A 329 12.21 -6.99 -9.35
C PHE A 329 12.78 -6.52 -10.70
N GLY A 330 13.75 -5.60 -10.71
CA GLY A 330 14.47 -5.20 -11.93
C GLY A 330 15.71 -4.34 -11.68
N ASP A 331 16.57 -4.27 -12.70
CA ASP A 331 17.90 -3.62 -12.64
C ASP A 331 17.85 -2.13 -12.26
N GLU A 332 16.80 -1.40 -12.66
CA GLU A 332 16.62 0.02 -12.30
C GLU A 332 16.44 0.20 -10.78
N GLU A 333 15.79 -0.76 -10.12
CA GLU A 333 15.58 -0.72 -8.67
C GLU A 333 16.92 -0.94 -7.96
N GLU A 334 17.70 -1.95 -8.36
CA GLU A 334 19.03 -2.26 -7.81
C GLU A 334 19.96 -1.04 -7.85
N ASN A 335 20.07 -0.38 -9.01
CA ASN A 335 20.88 0.82 -9.16
C ASN A 335 20.42 1.97 -8.25
N THR A 336 19.10 2.09 -8.02
CA THR A 336 18.54 3.11 -7.14
C THR A 336 18.86 2.81 -5.67
N TYR A 337 18.80 1.54 -5.26
CA TYR A 337 19.21 1.12 -3.92
C TYR A 337 20.67 1.46 -3.65
N ASP A 338 21.56 1.09 -4.56
CA ASP A 338 22.99 1.35 -4.44
C ASP A 338 23.29 2.85 -4.36
N LEU A 339 22.57 3.68 -5.11
CA LEU A 339 22.70 5.13 -5.06
C LEU A 339 22.25 5.72 -3.71
N VAL A 340 21.09 5.30 -3.19
CA VAL A 340 20.46 5.91 -2.00
C VAL A 340 21.17 5.47 -0.71
N PHE A 341 21.49 4.18 -0.59
CA PHE A 341 22.19 3.65 0.56
C PHE A 341 23.72 3.79 0.43
N ASN A 342 24.26 3.96 -0.77
CA ASN A 342 25.67 4.28 -1.03
C ASN A 342 26.66 3.38 -0.26
N GLY A 343 26.42 2.07 -0.31
CA GLY A 343 27.22 1.06 0.41
C GLY A 343 27.00 0.99 1.92
N GLN A 344 26.09 1.80 2.49
CA GLN A 344 25.65 1.66 3.88
C GLN A 344 24.77 0.42 4.02
N ASN A 345 25.38 -0.68 4.47
CA ASN A 345 24.70 -1.94 4.76
C ASN A 345 24.16 -2.02 6.21
N LYS A 346 24.35 -0.96 6.99
CA LYS A 346 23.89 -0.88 8.37
C LYS A 346 23.54 0.55 8.75
N ILE A 347 22.34 0.74 9.29
CA ILE A 347 21.89 2.00 9.87
C ILE A 347 21.54 1.70 11.33
N ASN A 348 22.21 2.37 12.26
CA ASN A 348 22.14 2.03 13.69
C ASN A 348 22.51 0.55 13.92
N HIS A 349 21.60 -0.25 14.49
CA HIS A 349 21.80 -1.70 14.67
C HIS A 349 21.11 -2.56 13.60
N ILE A 350 20.46 -1.95 12.61
CA ILE A 350 19.66 -2.62 11.59
C ILE A 350 20.52 -2.83 10.35
N GLU A 351 20.68 -4.08 9.94
CA GLU A 351 21.24 -4.43 8.64
C GLU A 351 20.24 -4.07 7.53
N VAL A 352 20.72 -3.37 6.51
CA VAL A 352 19.94 -2.99 5.35
C VAL A 352 20.55 -3.64 4.12
N SER A 353 19.74 -4.40 3.39
CA SER A 353 20.17 -5.13 2.21
C SER A 353 19.11 -5.10 1.12
N HIS A 354 19.49 -5.51 -0.09
CA HIS A 354 18.58 -5.66 -1.21
C HIS A 354 18.95 -6.95 -1.96
N PHE A 355 17.94 -7.67 -2.45
CA PHE A 355 18.14 -8.95 -3.14
C PHE A 355 17.06 -9.22 -4.18
N ALA A 356 17.46 -9.75 -5.34
CA ALA A 356 16.55 -10.23 -6.37
C ALA A 356 15.93 -11.60 -6.00
N ARG A 357 15.03 -11.60 -5.01
CA ARG A 357 14.29 -12.80 -4.58
C ARG A 357 12.88 -12.48 -4.12
N ASP A 358 12.02 -13.50 -4.16
CA ASP A 358 10.60 -13.42 -3.81
C ASP A 358 10.36 -12.89 -2.38
N VAL A 359 9.25 -12.15 -2.21
CA VAL A 359 8.86 -11.49 -0.95
C VAL A 359 8.58 -12.49 0.18
N LEU A 360 8.23 -13.73 -0.14
CA LEU A 360 8.00 -14.82 0.82
C LEU A 360 9.18 -15.80 0.88
N SER A 361 10.25 -15.57 0.12
CA SER A 361 11.41 -16.46 0.09
C SER A 361 12.38 -16.15 1.22
N PHE A 362 12.33 -16.95 2.29
CA PHE A 362 13.29 -16.96 3.39
C PHE A 362 13.96 -18.33 3.49
N THR A 363 15.25 -18.34 3.79
CA THR A 363 16.04 -19.55 4.09
C THR A 363 15.62 -20.17 5.43
N ASP A 364 15.95 -21.44 5.62
CA ASP A 364 15.68 -22.14 6.89
C ASP A 364 16.36 -21.44 8.06
N LYS A 365 17.63 -21.03 7.88
CA LYS A 365 18.39 -20.28 8.90
C LYS A 365 17.71 -18.97 9.28
N GLU A 366 17.28 -18.17 8.30
CA GLU A 366 16.58 -16.90 8.56
C GLU A 366 15.29 -17.14 9.35
N ARG A 367 14.53 -18.19 9.04
CA ARG A 367 13.28 -18.53 9.74
C ARG A 367 13.49 -19.07 11.16
N GLU A 368 14.63 -19.69 11.42
CA GLU A 368 15.01 -20.15 12.75
C GLU A 368 15.45 -18.96 13.63
N GLU A 369 16.32 -18.11 13.10
CA GLU A 369 16.96 -16.99 13.80
C GLU A 369 16.01 -15.81 14.03
N TYR A 370 15.13 -15.51 13.06
CA TYR A 370 14.29 -14.32 13.07
C TYR A 370 12.79 -14.62 13.15
N TYR A 371 12.04 -13.64 13.62
CA TYR A 371 10.65 -13.49 13.26
C TYR A 371 10.59 -12.83 11.88
N VAL A 372 10.30 -13.63 10.86
CA VAL A 372 10.25 -13.15 9.48
C VAL A 372 8.95 -12.39 9.21
N CYS A 373 9.07 -11.23 8.58
CA CYS A 373 7.98 -10.33 8.24
C CYS A 373 8.05 -9.92 6.77
N ALA A 374 6.91 -9.63 6.16
CA ALA A 374 6.85 -9.07 4.82
C ALA A 374 5.72 -8.05 4.67
N ILE A 375 5.96 -7.03 3.84
CA ILE A 375 4.94 -6.05 3.46
C ILE A 375 4.18 -6.55 2.24
N ASN A 376 2.85 -6.64 2.39
CA ASN A 376 1.88 -6.76 1.32
C ASN A 376 1.54 -5.36 0.77
N PRO A 377 1.86 -5.05 -0.50
CA PRO A 377 1.55 -3.75 -1.08
C PRO A 377 0.06 -3.68 -1.49
N SER A 378 -0.78 -3.26 -0.53
CA SER A 378 -2.24 -3.29 -0.60
C SER A 378 -2.85 -2.11 -1.36
N ASP A 379 -4.13 -2.26 -1.74
CA ASP A 379 -5.01 -1.19 -2.22
C ASP A 379 -5.79 -0.52 -1.06
N SER A 380 -6.12 0.77 -1.20
CA SER A 380 -7.02 1.50 -0.29
C SER A 380 -8.47 1.03 -0.35
N ASN A 381 -8.86 0.34 -1.42
CA ASN A 381 -10.26 0.05 -1.76
C ASN A 381 -10.51 -1.42 -2.15
N ALA A 382 -9.63 -2.34 -1.78
CA ALA A 382 -9.84 -3.77 -1.96
C ALA A 382 -9.51 -4.53 -0.67
N PHE A 383 -9.86 -5.81 -0.64
CA PHE A 383 -9.42 -6.70 0.44
C PHE A 383 -7.91 -6.99 0.35
N PRO A 384 -7.19 -7.11 1.49
CA PRO A 384 -5.81 -7.55 1.52
C PRO A 384 -5.56 -8.83 0.75
N GLY A 385 -4.51 -8.82 -0.09
CA GLY A 385 -4.18 -9.93 -0.99
C GLY A 385 -4.97 -9.90 -2.29
N ASN A 386 -5.89 -8.93 -2.44
CA ASN A 386 -6.67 -8.58 -3.63
C ASN A 386 -6.89 -9.75 -4.61
N GLU A 387 -6.52 -9.61 -5.88
CA GLU A 387 -7.05 -10.43 -6.96
C GLU A 387 -6.57 -11.88 -6.93
N GLN A 388 -7.49 -12.83 -7.19
CA GLN A 388 -7.13 -14.22 -7.49
C GLN A 388 -6.81 -14.36 -8.99
N GLY A 389 -5.57 -14.73 -9.31
CA GLY A 389 -5.14 -15.06 -10.69
C GLY A 389 -4.44 -13.94 -11.47
N TYR A 390 -4.33 -12.72 -10.93
CA TYR A 390 -3.49 -11.68 -11.52
C TYR A 390 -2.04 -11.84 -11.10
N GLY A 391 -1.18 -11.11 -11.79
CA GLY A 391 0.27 -11.22 -11.68
C GLY A 391 0.97 -10.09 -10.93
N SER A 392 0.38 -9.60 -9.85
CA SER A 392 0.96 -8.56 -8.99
C SER A 392 1.67 -9.19 -7.79
N VAL A 393 2.38 -8.36 -7.02
CA VAL A 393 2.97 -8.82 -5.77
C VAL A 393 1.89 -9.15 -4.74
N GLU A 394 0.88 -8.30 -4.62
CA GLU A 394 -0.25 -8.51 -3.72
C GLU A 394 -1.02 -9.79 -4.04
N SER A 395 -1.31 -10.04 -5.32
CA SER A 395 -2.03 -11.25 -5.73
C SER A 395 -1.21 -12.51 -5.41
N ALA A 396 0.11 -12.48 -5.62
CA ALA A 396 1.00 -13.58 -5.28
C ALA A 396 1.00 -13.86 -3.77
N LEU A 397 1.10 -12.82 -2.94
CA LEU A 397 0.99 -12.93 -1.48
C LEU A 397 -0.37 -13.51 -1.07
N GLY A 398 -1.46 -13.03 -1.67
CA GLY A 398 -2.80 -13.57 -1.46
C GLY A 398 -2.93 -15.04 -1.85
N ASN A 399 -2.29 -15.46 -2.94
CA ASN A 399 -2.35 -16.83 -3.48
C ASN A 399 -1.41 -17.82 -2.78
N ASN A 400 -0.50 -17.32 -1.95
CA ASN A 400 0.53 -18.09 -1.27
C ASN A 400 0.40 -18.08 0.26
N THR A 401 -0.45 -17.20 0.81
CA THR A 401 -0.64 -17.01 2.26
C THR A 401 -2.11 -16.99 2.68
N THR A 402 -2.35 -17.04 4.00
CA THR A 402 -3.68 -16.92 4.61
C THR A 402 -4.17 -15.48 4.74
N ILE A 403 -3.51 -14.51 4.14
CA ILE A 403 -3.84 -13.08 4.33
C ILE A 403 -5.32 -12.76 4.05
N ARG A 404 -5.94 -13.41 3.05
CA ARG A 404 -7.36 -13.24 2.69
C ARG A 404 -8.34 -13.81 3.72
N THR A 405 -7.87 -14.64 4.66
CA THR A 405 -8.66 -15.11 5.80
C THR A 405 -8.34 -14.38 7.08
N ASP A 406 -7.10 -13.91 7.22
CA ASP A 406 -6.59 -13.32 8.45
C ASP A 406 -6.87 -11.81 8.52
N GLN A 407 -6.76 -11.11 7.40
CA GLN A 407 -6.82 -9.64 7.31
C GLN A 407 -8.07 -9.11 6.60
N VAL A 408 -9.07 -9.96 6.36
CA VAL A 408 -10.34 -9.58 5.75
C VAL A 408 -11.45 -9.67 6.79
N TYR A 409 -12.21 -8.57 6.97
CA TYR A 409 -13.22 -8.49 8.03
C TYR A 409 -14.34 -9.52 7.90
N LEU A 410 -14.68 -9.91 6.66
CA LEU A 410 -15.69 -10.94 6.37
C LEU A 410 -15.32 -12.31 6.96
N THR A 411 -14.02 -12.63 7.05
CA THR A 411 -13.51 -13.90 7.58
C THR A 411 -12.94 -13.77 8.98
N ASN A 412 -12.59 -12.55 9.40
CA ASN A 412 -12.00 -12.23 10.69
C ASN A 412 -12.54 -10.91 11.25
N THR A 413 -13.66 -10.99 11.97
CA THR A 413 -14.29 -9.83 12.62
C THR A 413 -13.45 -9.22 13.74
N ALA A 414 -12.38 -9.88 14.18
CA ALA A 414 -11.46 -9.34 15.18
C ALA A 414 -10.81 -8.02 14.74
N LEU A 415 -10.74 -7.74 13.43
CA LEU A 415 -10.34 -6.45 12.86
C LEU A 415 -11.17 -5.26 13.36
N LEU A 416 -12.44 -5.51 13.67
CA LEU A 416 -13.40 -4.50 14.11
C LEU A 416 -13.44 -4.35 15.65
N ASN A 417 -12.72 -5.20 16.39
CA ASN A 417 -12.59 -5.08 17.83
C ASN A 417 -11.63 -3.92 18.17
N PRO A 418 -12.05 -2.90 18.95
CA PRO A 418 -11.18 -1.81 19.39
C PRO A 418 -9.87 -2.26 20.06
N GLU A 419 -9.86 -3.40 20.77
CA GLU A 419 -8.63 -3.94 21.40
C GLU A 419 -7.54 -4.37 20.38
N ASN A 420 -7.94 -4.53 19.11
CA ASN A 420 -7.03 -4.81 18.01
C ASN A 420 -6.66 -3.56 17.21
N GLN A 421 -7.22 -2.40 17.54
CA GLN A 421 -6.99 -1.14 16.84
C GLN A 421 -6.03 -0.29 17.68
N ILE A 422 -4.80 -0.11 17.16
CA ILE A 422 -3.70 0.54 17.87
C ILE A 422 -3.43 1.88 17.20
N GLY A 423 -3.88 2.96 17.85
CA GLY A 423 -3.58 4.31 17.42
C GLY A 423 -2.17 4.72 17.82
N ILE A 424 -1.39 5.21 16.87
CA ILE A 424 -0.04 5.72 17.07
C ILE A 424 -0.03 7.23 16.82
N ASN A 425 0.54 7.99 17.75
CA ASN A 425 0.80 9.42 17.55
C ASN A 425 2.24 9.62 17.06
N LEU A 426 2.39 9.90 15.78
CA LEU A 426 3.66 10.25 15.16
C LEU A 426 3.89 11.76 15.33
N SER A 427 4.40 12.19 16.48
CA SER A 427 4.97 13.54 16.64
C SER A 427 6.48 13.52 16.36
N GLU A 428 7.04 14.68 16.00
CA GLU A 428 8.47 14.82 15.65
C GLU A 428 9.45 14.43 16.78
N GLU A 429 8.97 14.26 18.03
CA GLU A 429 9.81 13.96 19.20
C GLU A 429 9.61 12.55 19.81
N ASN A 430 8.72 11.71 19.29
CA ASN A 430 8.40 10.45 19.96
C ASN A 430 9.44 9.35 19.73
N SER A 431 10.42 9.28 20.62
CA SER A 431 10.97 8.00 21.08
C SER A 431 9.91 7.27 21.93
N LEU A 432 9.02 6.52 21.27
CA LEU A 432 8.10 5.52 21.83
C LEU A 432 7.53 5.81 23.25
N THR A 433 6.68 6.82 23.39
CA THR A 433 5.70 6.85 24.50
C THR A 433 4.38 6.26 24.00
N ILE A 434 4.22 4.94 24.13
CA ILE A 434 2.95 4.25 23.87
C ILE A 434 2.00 4.56 25.03
N SER A 435 0.98 5.40 24.79
CA SER A 435 -0.14 5.51 25.72
C SER A 435 -0.99 4.23 25.60
N ARG A 436 -0.86 3.34 26.59
CA ARG A 436 -1.88 2.32 26.80
C ARG A 436 -3.09 3.04 27.39
N ALA A 437 -4.19 3.07 26.65
CA ALA A 437 -5.47 3.50 27.19
C ALA A 437 -5.85 2.59 28.40
N PRO A 438 -6.49 3.15 29.45
CA PRO A 438 -6.89 2.40 30.64
C PRO A 438 -7.91 1.29 30.36
#